data_AF-A0A7J6C120-F1
#
_entry.id   AF-A0A7J6C120-F1
#
_cell.length_a   1.000
_cell.length_b   1.000
_cell.length_c   1.000
_cell.angle_alpha   90.00
_cell.angle_beta   90.00
_cell.angle_gamma   90.00
#
_symmetry.space_group_name_H-M   'P 1'
#
loop_
_entity.id
_entity.type
_entity.pdbx_description
1 polymer ?
#
loop_
_entity_poly.entity_id
_entity_poly.type
_entity_poly.pdbx_seq_one_letter_code
_entity_poly.pdbx_strand_id
1 'polypeptide(L)'
;MKTPRTLPQTFFAMFKNVNLLLLLCLFNYSDEISVKKGEELKLDVQLSNAYKVVHWTKRGTERKEDWNKSHGVRSDRMTIRDGNLIINNFTATDAGTYEVLDTEGEILIMVTVTESKDKINYFNDDIQQHTSPLPPEVYWIVLVELFVLLILYAENVSRYVV
;
A
#
# COMPACT_ATOMS: atom_id res chain seq x y z
N MET A 1 34.66 -18.37 32.00
CA MET A 1 34.05 -17.09 31.57
C MET A 1 33.87 -17.14 30.06
N LYS A 2 32.63 -17.17 29.56
CA LYS A 2 32.33 -17.23 28.12
C LYS A 2 32.09 -15.79 27.66
N THR A 3 32.93 -15.26 26.78
CA THR A 3 32.80 -13.91 26.24
C THR A 3 31.51 -13.78 25.42
N PRO A 4 30.76 -12.67 25.54
CA PRO A 4 29.58 -12.45 24.72
C PRO A 4 30.02 -12.30 23.26
N ARG A 5 29.38 -13.06 22.36
CA ARG A 5 29.57 -12.90 20.92
C ARG A 5 28.92 -11.58 20.52
N THR A 6 29.73 -10.57 20.27
CA THR A 6 29.28 -9.32 19.65
C THR A 6 29.00 -9.56 18.18
N LEU A 7 27.79 -9.24 17.75
CA LEU A 7 27.39 -9.34 16.35
C LEU A 7 28.21 -8.34 15.52
N PRO A 8 28.69 -8.73 14.32
CA PRO A 8 29.51 -7.87 13.48
C PRO A 8 28.72 -6.62 13.06
N GLN A 9 29.37 -5.45 12.95
CA GLN A 9 28.71 -4.20 12.56
C GLN A 9 27.96 -4.28 11.22
N THR A 10 28.41 -5.17 10.33
CA THR A 10 27.75 -5.49 9.06
C THR A 10 26.36 -6.12 9.25
N PHE A 11 26.15 -6.86 10.35
CA PHE A 11 24.84 -7.39 10.73
C PHE A 11 23.87 -6.24 10.98
N PHE A 12 24.25 -5.26 11.80
CA PHE A 12 23.43 -4.07 12.08
C PHE A 12 23.16 -3.20 10.82
N ALA A 13 24.13 -3.11 9.90
CA ALA A 13 23.95 -2.40 8.63
C ALA A 13 22.94 -3.12 7.70
N MET A 14 22.95 -4.45 7.67
CA MET A 14 21.95 -5.23 6.93
C MET A 14 20.54 -5.04 7.48
N PHE A 15 20.35 -4.96 8.81
CA PHE A 15 19.02 -4.67 9.37
C PHE A 15 18.50 -3.28 9.01
N LYS A 16 19.38 -2.26 8.91
CA LYS A 16 18.95 -0.92 8.46
C LYS A 16 18.51 -0.93 6.99
N ASN A 17 19.22 -1.65 6.13
CA ASN A 17 18.88 -1.71 4.71
C ASN A 17 17.64 -2.57 4.44
N VAL A 18 17.44 -3.66 5.18
CA VAL A 18 16.22 -4.48 5.08
C VAL A 18 15.02 -3.72 5.66
N ASN A 19 15.19 -2.97 6.74
CA ASN A 19 14.11 -2.14 7.31
C ASN A 19 13.79 -0.95 6.40
N LEU A 20 14.78 -0.34 5.74
CA LEU A 20 14.55 0.68 4.71
C LEU A 20 13.89 0.07 3.45
N LEU A 21 14.29 -1.14 3.03
CA LEU A 21 13.68 -1.83 1.90
C LEU A 21 12.26 -2.31 2.22
N LEU A 22 11.99 -2.72 3.47
CA LEU A 22 10.66 -3.06 3.96
C LEU A 22 9.80 -1.82 4.13
N LEU A 23 10.36 -0.71 4.63
CA LEU A 23 9.71 0.60 4.67
C LEU A 23 9.40 1.09 3.26
N LEU A 24 10.32 0.97 2.31
CA LEU A 24 10.08 1.26 0.91
C LEU A 24 9.06 0.30 0.32
N CYS A 25 9.05 -0.98 0.68
CA CYS A 25 8.07 -1.95 0.19
C CYS A 25 6.66 -1.67 0.74
N LEU A 26 6.55 -1.23 2.00
CA LEU A 26 5.33 -0.74 2.61
C LEU A 26 4.90 0.63 2.04
N PHE A 27 5.85 1.52 1.71
CA PHE A 27 5.59 2.81 1.05
C PHE A 27 5.21 2.64 -0.43
N ASN A 28 5.73 1.60 -1.09
CA ASN A 28 5.41 1.22 -2.46
C ASN A 28 4.24 0.24 -2.55
N TYR A 29 3.62 -0.12 -1.42
CA TYR A 29 2.27 -0.67 -1.43
C TYR A 29 1.30 0.50 -1.73
N SER A 30 1.41 1.04 -2.95
CA SER A 30 0.39 1.89 -3.51
C SER A 30 -0.76 0.97 -3.87
N ASP A 31 -1.88 1.08 -3.18
CA ASP A 31 -3.09 0.38 -3.63
C ASP A 31 -3.43 0.91 -5.03
N GLU A 32 -3.41 0.01 -6.01
CA GLU A 32 -3.86 0.30 -7.37
C GLU A 32 -5.33 -0.07 -7.49
N ILE A 33 -6.17 0.93 -7.72
CA ILE A 33 -7.61 0.76 -7.84
C ILE A 33 -8.02 1.06 -9.28
N SER A 34 -8.75 0.15 -9.91
CA SER A 34 -9.29 0.36 -11.25
C SER A 34 -10.80 0.58 -11.18
N VAL A 35 -11.28 1.70 -11.74
CA VAL A 35 -12.70 2.09 -11.67
C VAL A 35 -13.25 2.40 -13.06
N LYS A 36 -14.50 2.00 -13.32
CA LYS A 36 -15.18 2.32 -14.58
C LYS A 36 -15.68 3.76 -14.57
N LYS A 37 -15.73 4.36 -15.76
CA LYS A 37 -16.38 5.65 -15.93
C LYS A 37 -17.85 5.58 -15.50
N GLY A 38 -18.28 6.59 -14.77
CA GLY A 38 -19.64 6.69 -14.25
C GLY A 38 -19.88 5.97 -12.92
N GLU A 39 -18.96 5.13 -12.46
CA GLU A 39 -19.08 4.45 -11.16
C GLU A 39 -18.62 5.34 -10.01
N GLU A 40 -18.93 4.90 -8.78
CA GLU A 40 -18.44 5.51 -7.55
C GLU A 40 -17.03 4.98 -7.25
N LEU A 41 -16.08 5.89 -7.02
CA LEU A 41 -14.78 5.56 -6.47
C LEU A 41 -14.79 5.85 -4.97
N LYS A 42 -14.51 4.83 -4.17
CA LYS A 42 -14.31 4.96 -2.73
C LYS A 42 -12.82 4.81 -2.41
N LEU A 43 -12.20 5.89 -1.92
CA LEU A 43 -10.84 5.86 -1.41
C LEU A 43 -10.90 5.52 0.08
N ASP A 44 -10.52 4.30 0.46
CA ASP A 44 -10.51 3.84 1.85
C ASP A 44 -9.28 4.37 2.61
N VAL A 45 -9.26 5.67 2.85
CA VAL A 45 -8.10 6.41 3.34
C VAL A 45 -8.14 6.72 4.83
N GLN A 46 -9.25 6.42 5.53
CA GLN A 46 -9.39 6.64 6.97
C GLN A 46 -8.91 8.03 7.43
N LEU A 47 -9.60 9.08 6.97
CA LEU A 47 -9.27 10.50 7.16
C LEU A 47 -9.23 10.99 8.63
N SER A 48 -9.41 10.13 9.63
CA SER A 48 -9.38 10.52 11.05
C SER A 48 -8.07 11.21 11.43
N ASN A 49 -6.95 10.72 10.89
CA ASN A 49 -5.60 11.25 11.14
C ASN A 49 -5.10 12.17 10.01
N ALA A 50 -5.86 12.31 8.92
CA ALA A 50 -5.48 13.14 7.79
C ALA A 50 -5.81 14.62 8.01
N TYR A 51 -5.04 15.48 7.36
CA TYR A 51 -5.32 16.91 7.26
C TYR A 51 -5.77 17.32 5.85
N LYS A 52 -5.18 16.73 4.80
CA LYS A 52 -5.54 17.03 3.41
C LYS A 52 -5.37 15.82 2.49
N VAL A 53 -6.14 15.79 1.41
CA VAL A 53 -6.00 14.87 0.30
C VAL A 53 -5.66 15.65 -0.95
N VAL A 54 -4.58 15.24 -1.60
CA VAL A 54 -4.06 15.88 -2.79
C VAL A 54 -4.07 14.88 -3.94
N HIS A 55 -4.50 15.34 -5.11
CA HIS A 55 -4.61 14.55 -6.32
C HIS A 55 -3.62 15.03 -7.37
N TRP A 56 -2.80 14.09 -7.83
CA TRP A 56 -1.95 14.19 -9.00
C TRP A 56 -2.67 13.58 -10.18
N THR A 57 -2.97 14.38 -11.20
CA THR A 57 -3.53 13.84 -12.45
C THR A 57 -2.60 12.80 -13.06
N LYS A 58 -3.12 11.86 -13.85
CA LYS A 58 -2.33 10.80 -14.51
C LYS A 58 -1.09 11.30 -15.29
N ARG A 59 -1.10 12.55 -15.76
CA ARG A 59 0.04 13.16 -16.47
C ARG A 59 1.10 13.76 -15.53
N GLY A 60 0.86 13.76 -14.23
CA GLY A 60 1.74 14.33 -13.19
C GLY A 60 1.90 15.85 -13.24
N THR A 61 1.26 16.52 -14.19
CA THR A 61 1.44 17.94 -14.47
C THR A 61 0.65 18.87 -13.56
N GLU A 62 -0.40 18.36 -12.92
CA GLU A 62 -1.30 19.15 -12.09
C GLU A 62 -1.53 18.47 -10.75
N ARG A 63 -1.29 19.23 -9.68
CA ARG A 63 -1.51 18.87 -8.29
C ARG A 63 -2.65 19.73 -7.77
N LYS A 64 -3.76 19.11 -7.36
CA LYS A 64 -4.91 19.81 -6.78
C LYS A 64 -5.30 19.24 -5.43
N GLU A 65 -5.79 20.09 -4.54
CA GLU A 65 -6.35 19.66 -3.26
C GLU A 65 -7.81 19.25 -3.47
N ASP A 66 -8.14 17.99 -3.22
CA ASP A 66 -9.52 17.50 -3.37
C ASP A 66 -10.29 17.56 -2.05
N TRP A 67 -9.58 17.54 -0.92
CA TRP A 67 -10.16 17.70 0.41
C TRP A 67 -9.15 18.28 1.41
N ASN A 68 -9.63 19.07 2.38
CA ASN A 68 -8.89 19.29 3.61
C ASN A 68 -9.83 19.39 4.83
N LYS A 69 -9.25 19.21 6.02
CA LYS A 69 -9.99 19.18 7.29
C LYS A 69 -10.71 20.50 7.63
N SER A 70 -10.18 21.62 7.14
CA SER A 70 -10.68 22.97 7.44
C SER A 70 -11.83 23.41 6.52
N HIS A 71 -11.86 22.94 5.28
CA HIS A 71 -12.75 23.44 4.22
C HIS A 71 -13.56 22.33 3.54
N GLY A 72 -13.31 21.07 3.88
CA GLY A 72 -14.00 19.93 3.32
C GLY A 72 -13.58 19.65 1.87
N VAL A 73 -14.51 19.08 1.11
CA VAL A 73 -14.33 18.68 -0.29
C VAL A 73 -14.36 19.88 -1.23
N ARG A 74 -13.67 19.78 -2.38
CA ARG A 74 -13.60 20.87 -3.38
C ARG A 74 -14.53 20.71 -4.58
N SER A 75 -15.23 19.59 -4.68
CA SER A 75 -16.16 19.30 -5.78
C SER A 75 -17.48 18.78 -5.23
N ASP A 76 -18.59 19.17 -5.85
CA ASP A 76 -19.93 18.65 -5.52
C ASP A 76 -20.07 17.15 -5.83
N ARG A 77 -19.19 16.59 -6.67
CA ARG A 77 -19.11 15.15 -6.92
C ARG A 77 -18.43 14.39 -5.79
N MET A 78 -17.79 15.09 -4.85
CA MET A 78 -17.03 14.50 -3.75
C MET A 78 -17.81 14.55 -2.44
N THR A 79 -17.70 13.51 -1.64
CA THR A 79 -18.27 13.48 -0.29
C THR A 79 -17.35 12.73 0.67
N ILE A 80 -17.40 13.08 1.95
CA ILE A 80 -16.76 12.29 3.01
C ILE A 80 -17.82 11.44 3.69
N ARG A 81 -17.60 10.12 3.73
CA ARG A 81 -18.50 9.17 4.39
C ARG A 81 -17.68 8.10 5.07
N ASP A 82 -17.99 7.82 6.33
CA ASP A 82 -17.31 6.78 7.13
C ASP A 82 -15.77 6.93 7.13
N GLY A 83 -15.29 8.17 7.20
CA GLY A 83 -13.85 8.48 7.17
C GLY A 83 -13.18 8.35 5.80
N ASN A 84 -13.94 8.17 4.71
CA ASN A 84 -13.41 7.91 3.37
C ASN A 84 -13.80 9.01 2.39
N LEU A 85 -12.93 9.27 1.42
CA LEU A 85 -13.23 10.18 0.31
C LEU A 85 -13.93 9.39 -0.80
N ILE A 86 -15.16 9.80 -1.12
CA ILE A 86 -15.97 9.21 -2.17
C ILE A 86 -16.06 10.19 -3.33
N ILE A 87 -15.77 9.72 -4.54
CA ILE A 87 -15.92 10.46 -5.80
C ILE A 87 -17.04 9.80 -6.60
N ASN A 88 -18.15 10.51 -6.77
CA ASN A 88 -19.30 10.07 -7.55
C ASN A 88 -19.09 10.34 -9.04
N ASN A 89 -19.62 9.44 -9.90
CA ASN A 89 -19.58 9.57 -11.35
C ASN A 89 -18.13 9.77 -11.84
N PHE A 90 -17.29 8.76 -11.60
CA PHE A 90 -15.86 8.76 -11.90
C PHE A 90 -15.59 9.05 -13.39
N THR A 91 -14.57 9.86 -13.65
CA THR A 91 -14.17 10.25 -15.01
C THR A 91 -12.67 10.08 -15.22
N ALA A 92 -12.24 10.14 -16.49
CA ALA A 92 -10.82 10.03 -16.83
C ALA A 92 -9.94 11.11 -16.18
N THR A 93 -10.51 12.26 -15.81
CA THR A 93 -9.77 13.34 -15.12
C THR A 93 -9.56 13.03 -13.64
N ASP A 94 -10.36 12.15 -13.06
CA ASP A 94 -10.24 11.72 -11.67
C ASP A 94 -9.15 10.62 -11.54
N ALA A 95 -8.74 9.98 -12.64
CA ALA A 95 -7.62 9.04 -12.64
C ALA A 95 -6.29 9.74 -12.31
N GLY A 96 -5.47 9.10 -11.48
CA GLY A 96 -4.24 9.69 -10.97
C GLY A 96 -3.84 9.15 -9.59
N THR A 97 -2.84 9.78 -8.99
CA THR A 97 -2.35 9.40 -7.66
C THR A 97 -2.92 10.33 -6.60
N TYR A 98 -3.51 9.75 -5.57
CA TYR A 98 -4.04 10.44 -4.40
C TYR A 98 -3.07 10.27 -3.24
N GLU A 99 -2.63 11.39 -2.68
CA GLU A 99 -1.80 11.46 -1.47
C GLU A 99 -2.67 11.97 -0.32
N VAL A 100 -2.70 11.22 0.77
CA VAL A 100 -3.32 11.64 2.02
C VAL A 100 -2.22 12.10 2.95
N LEU A 101 -2.30 13.36 3.37
CA LEU A 101 -1.24 14.03 4.11
C LEU A 101 -1.73 14.41 5.50
N ASP A 102 -0.82 14.36 6.48
CA ASP A 102 -1.05 14.87 7.82
C ASP A 102 -0.90 16.40 7.91
N THR A 103 -0.94 16.93 9.13
CA THR A 103 -0.80 18.36 9.42
C THR A 103 0.60 18.90 9.11
N GLU A 104 1.62 18.06 9.15
CA GLU A 104 3.02 18.41 8.86
C GLU A 104 3.32 18.29 7.36
N GLY A 105 2.41 17.65 6.61
CA GLY A 105 2.51 17.44 5.17
C GLY A 105 3.17 16.11 4.80
N GLU A 106 3.37 15.22 5.77
CA GLU A 106 3.90 13.87 5.55
C GLU A 106 2.83 12.97 4.92
N ILE A 107 3.27 12.09 4.02
CA ILE A 107 2.37 11.17 3.31
C ILE A 107 2.01 10.03 4.24
N LEU A 108 0.72 9.94 4.58
CA LEU A 108 0.15 8.85 5.34
C LEU A 108 -0.24 7.68 4.43
N ILE A 109 -0.86 7.98 3.29
CA ILE A 109 -1.36 6.98 2.33
C ILE A 109 -1.17 7.51 0.92
N MET A 110 -0.84 6.61 0.00
CA MET A 110 -0.75 6.88 -1.43
C MET A 110 -1.56 5.83 -2.19
N VAL A 111 -2.52 6.28 -3.01
CA VAL A 111 -3.39 5.40 -3.82
C VAL A 111 -3.30 5.81 -5.28
N THR A 112 -3.06 4.85 -6.17
CA THR A 112 -3.07 5.12 -7.61
C THR A 112 -4.37 4.60 -8.22
N VAL A 113 -5.13 5.49 -8.84
CA VAL A 113 -6.40 5.18 -9.47
C VAL A 113 -6.25 5.17 -10.98
N THR A 114 -6.68 4.08 -11.60
CA THR A 114 -6.70 3.92 -13.05
C THR A 114 -8.12 3.77 -13.58
N GLU A 115 -8.33 4.21 -14.82
CA GLU A 115 -9.57 3.92 -15.52
C GLU A 115 -9.57 2.45 -15.97
N SER A 116 -10.59 1.70 -15.56
CA SER A 116 -10.79 0.35 -16.09
C SER A 116 -11.34 0.48 -17.51
N LYS A 117 -10.73 -0.23 -18.47
CA LYS A 117 -11.26 -0.30 -19.83
C LYS A 117 -12.50 -1.19 -19.81
N ASP A 118 -13.63 -0.69 -20.29
CA ASP A 118 -14.74 -1.57 -20.64
C ASP A 118 -14.26 -2.54 -21.71
N LYS A 119 -14.29 -3.84 -21.39
CA LYS A 119 -14.18 -4.87 -22.43
C LYS A 119 -15.42 -4.72 -23.30
N ILE A 120 -15.28 -4.08 -24.46
CA ILE A 120 -16.28 -4.19 -25.52
C ILE A 120 -16.40 -5.69 -25.79
N ASN A 121 -17.58 -6.26 -25.51
CA ASN A 121 -17.87 -7.68 -25.68
C ASN A 121 -17.61 -8.10 -27.13
N TYR A 122 -16.44 -8.65 -27.40
CA TYR A 122 -16.20 -9.51 -28.54
C TYR A 122 -15.81 -10.89 -28.02
N PHE A 123 -16.85 -11.74 -28.01
CA PHE A 123 -16.88 -13.19 -27.89
C PHE A 123 -16.51 -13.84 -26.55
N ASN A 124 -17.35 -14.84 -26.26
CA ASN A 124 -17.41 -15.68 -25.09
C ASN A 124 -16.15 -16.52 -24.87
N ASP A 125 -16.15 -17.09 -23.68
CA ASP A 125 -15.41 -18.26 -23.20
C ASP A 125 -14.16 -17.99 -22.35
N ASP A 126 -14.26 -18.61 -21.17
CA ASP A 126 -13.22 -19.09 -20.28
C ASP A 126 -12.75 -18.15 -19.15
N ILE A 127 -13.43 -18.38 -18.01
CA ILE A 127 -12.92 -18.35 -16.63
C ILE A 127 -11.40 -18.57 -16.61
N GLN A 128 -10.65 -17.71 -15.92
CA GLN A 128 -9.79 -18.08 -14.78
C GLN A 128 -9.41 -16.81 -14.00
N GLN A 129 -9.86 -16.71 -12.73
CA GLN A 129 -9.08 -15.98 -11.73
C GLN A 129 -7.77 -16.74 -11.57
N HIS A 130 -6.76 -16.32 -12.31
CA HIS A 130 -5.40 -16.81 -12.10
C HIS A 130 -4.89 -16.09 -10.86
N THR A 131 -4.97 -16.74 -9.69
CA THR A 131 -4.12 -16.37 -8.57
C THR A 131 -2.70 -16.59 -9.05
N SER A 132 -2.02 -15.52 -9.44
CA SER A 132 -0.64 -15.58 -9.89
C SER A 132 0.20 -16.22 -8.78
N PRO A 133 0.94 -17.31 -9.06
CA PRO A 133 1.90 -17.84 -8.11
C PRO A 133 2.85 -16.71 -7.71
N LEU A 134 3.11 -16.57 -6.41
CA LEU A 134 4.12 -15.62 -5.93
C LEU A 134 5.43 -15.87 -6.69
N PRO A 135 6.18 -14.81 -7.04
CA PRO A 135 7.45 -14.96 -7.72
C PRO A 135 8.33 -15.99 -7.01
N PRO A 136 9.15 -16.79 -7.73
CA PRO A 136 10.09 -17.73 -7.11
C PRO A 136 10.95 -17.10 -5.99
N GLU A 137 11.15 -15.79 -6.09
CA GLU A 137 11.87 -14.95 -5.14
C GLU A 137 11.15 -14.74 -3.79
N VAL A 138 9.85 -14.98 -3.68
CA VAL A 138 9.14 -14.85 -2.39
C VAL A 138 9.22 -16.14 -1.57
N TYR A 139 9.37 -17.29 -2.23
CA TYR A 139 9.44 -18.60 -1.57
C TYR A 139 10.64 -18.73 -0.63
N TRP A 140 11.81 -18.17 -1.00
CA TRP A 140 12.99 -18.25 -0.13
C TRP A 140 12.86 -17.37 1.11
N ILE A 141 12.10 -16.28 1.06
CA ILE A 141 11.85 -15.41 2.22
C ILE A 141 11.02 -16.17 3.27
N VAL A 142 9.94 -16.83 2.84
CA VAL A 142 9.10 -17.67 3.72
C VAL A 142 9.89 -18.84 4.32
N LEU A 143 10.78 -19.45 3.53
CA LEU A 143 11.65 -20.52 4.01
C LEU A 143 12.68 -20.05 5.05
N VAL A 144 13.25 -18.85 4.88
CA VAL A 144 14.18 -18.26 5.85
C VAL A 144 13.48 -17.97 7.17
N GLU A 145 12.26 -17.41 7.12
CA GLU A 145 11.47 -17.10 8.32
C GLU A 145 11.10 -18.38 9.10
N LEU A 146 10.66 -19.42 8.39
CA LEU A 146 10.38 -20.72 8.98
C LEU A 146 11.63 -21.35 9.62
N PHE A 147 12.80 -21.21 8.97
CA PHE A 147 14.07 -21.73 9.47
C PHE A 147 14.52 -21.03 10.77
N VAL A 148 14.33 -19.71 10.87
CA VAL A 148 14.61 -18.95 12.10
C VAL A 148 13.69 -19.39 13.23
N LEU A 149 12.39 -19.58 12.97
CA LEU A 149 11.43 -20.10 13.96
C LEU A 149 11.81 -21.50 14.44
N LEU A 150 12.31 -22.36 13.54
CA LEU A 150 12.76 -23.70 13.88
C LEU A 150 13.98 -23.70 14.82
N ILE A 151 14.96 -22.82 14.56
CA ILE A 151 16.14 -22.66 15.43
C ILE A 151 15.72 -22.17 16.81
N LEU A 152 14.86 -21.16 16.87
CA LEU A 152 14.34 -20.63 18.14
C LEU A 152 13.56 -21.70 18.91
N TYR A 153 12.73 -22.49 18.22
CA TYR A 153 12.02 -23.60 18.83
C TYR A 153 12.99 -24.67 19.38
N ALA A 154 13.99 -25.09 18.60
CA ALA A 154 14.98 -26.08 19.02
C ALA A 154 15.83 -25.59 20.22
N GLU A 155 16.24 -24.33 20.23
CA GLU A 155 16.93 -23.72 21.36
C GLU A 155 16.04 -23.62 22.60
N ASN A 156 14.74 -23.31 22.42
CA ASN A 156 13.79 -23.25 23.51
C ASN A 156 13.53 -24.64 24.10
N VAL A 157 13.30 -25.66 23.27
CA VAL A 157 13.14 -27.06 23.70
C VAL A 157 14.41 -27.59 24.40
N SER A 158 15.60 -27.23 23.91
CA SER A 158 16.88 -27.60 24.54
C SER A 158 17.04 -26.99 25.94
N ARG A 159 16.44 -25.82 26.22
CA ARG A 159 16.39 -25.24 27.58
C ARG A 159 15.42 -25.94 28.53
N TYR A 160 14.45 -26.71 28.03
CA TYR A 160 13.48 -27.45 28.87
C TYR A 160 13.84 -28.93 29.07
N VAL A 161 14.85 -29.44 28.36
CA VAL A 161 15.28 -30.86 28.39
C VAL A 161 16.65 -31.04 29.08
N VAL A 162 17.06 -30.08 29.92
CA VAL A 162 18.22 -30.22 30.83
C VAL A 162 17.80 -29.98 32.27
#